data_AF-A0A6J6XVS0-F1
#
_entry.id   AF-A0A6J6XVS0-F1
#
_cell.length_a   1.000
_cell.length_b   1.000
_cell.length_c   1.000
_cell.angle_alpha   90.00
_cell.angle_beta   90.00
_cell.angle_gamma   90.00
#
_symmetry.space_group_name_H-M   'P 1'
#
loop_
_entity.id
_entity.type
_entity.pdbx_description
1 polymer ?
#
loop_
_entity_poly.entity_id
_entity_poly.type
_entity_poly.pdbx_seq_one_letter_code
_entity_poly.pdbx_strand_id
1 'polypeptide(L)'
;MRDIEALEKITWGRIILDEAQAIKNPANETAQQLRRLNASSRLALTGTPIENGLGDLWAILDFTNPGLVGPRPQFIAQLSATGATGRDQGERALRALNGILVFRRTKSEPAIAAELPDRIDELDHCSMTPEQIGLYQAVLDSLVTGAALESGADNRNGRILAAITALKQICNHPVAYRHDDGPLDGRSGKLARLEEIIEQVYAAGERALVFTHFAEWGQKLAEHLSTRFDNPVGCYHGGQSRGARDQLVADFQALEGPGTLVLSLKAGGTGLNLTNANHVILYDRWWNPAVEDQARDRAWRIGQDKTVIAHRLVCPGTVDERVEEVVAGKRHIADLVLPKSSSLGDLDSNQLQTALGLRTDELLSDTDDLEGSLT
;
A
#
# COMPACT_ATOMS: atom_id res chain seq x y z
N MET A 1 -11.66 17.51 -15.55
CA MET A 1 -11.47 18.79 -14.84
C MET A 1 -12.49 19.77 -15.39
N ARG A 2 -13.41 20.30 -14.57
CA ARG A 2 -14.63 20.97 -15.07
C ARG A 2 -14.36 22.31 -15.79
N ASP A 3 -13.30 23.03 -15.41
CA ASP A 3 -13.07 24.41 -15.85
C ASP A 3 -11.87 24.57 -16.81
N ILE A 4 -11.47 23.49 -17.50
CA ILE A 4 -10.23 23.49 -18.31
C ILE A 4 -10.24 24.56 -19.41
N GLU A 5 -11.40 24.80 -20.05
CA GLU A 5 -11.55 25.78 -21.13
C GLU A 5 -11.33 27.22 -20.66
N ALA A 6 -11.66 27.51 -19.39
CA ALA A 6 -11.39 28.82 -18.80
C ALA A 6 -9.91 28.96 -18.46
N LEU A 7 -9.30 27.90 -17.92
CA LEU A 7 -7.92 27.90 -17.43
C LEU A 7 -6.88 27.87 -18.56
N GLU A 8 -7.20 27.28 -19.70
CA GLU A 8 -6.34 27.23 -20.91
C GLU A 8 -6.12 28.62 -21.53
N LYS A 9 -7.07 29.53 -21.36
CA LYS A 9 -6.99 30.92 -21.85
C LYS A 9 -5.99 31.77 -21.05
N ILE A 10 -5.56 31.29 -19.90
CA ILE A 10 -4.62 31.98 -19.02
C ILE A 10 -3.20 31.50 -19.35
N THR A 11 -2.27 32.44 -19.53
CA THR A 11 -0.83 32.15 -19.57
C THR A 11 -0.28 32.15 -18.15
N TRP A 12 0.02 30.97 -17.63
CA TRP A 12 0.50 30.81 -16.26
C TRP A 12 1.99 31.08 -16.17
N GLY A 13 2.43 31.82 -15.14
CA GLY A 13 3.87 31.93 -14.85
C GLY A 13 4.45 30.59 -14.39
N ARG A 14 3.69 29.84 -13.59
CA ARG A 14 4.08 28.53 -13.09
C ARG A 14 2.86 27.62 -12.86
N ILE A 15 3.02 26.33 -13.14
CA ILE A 15 2.10 25.27 -12.72
C ILE A 15 2.87 24.31 -11.81
N ILE A 16 2.29 23.98 -10.66
CA ILE A 16 2.84 23.00 -9.71
C ILE A 16 1.82 21.87 -9.58
N LEU A 17 2.23 20.66 -9.93
CA LEU A 17 1.47 19.45 -9.62
C LEU A 17 2.02 18.87 -8.33
N ASP A 18 1.24 18.99 -7.26
CA ASP A 18 1.43 18.18 -6.07
C ASP A 18 0.86 16.78 -6.33
N GLU A 19 1.55 15.74 -5.86
CA GLU A 19 1.15 14.34 -6.07
C GLU A 19 1.01 13.93 -7.56
N ALA A 20 2.12 14.03 -8.30
CA ALA A 20 2.20 13.82 -9.74
C ALA A 20 1.82 12.40 -10.23
N GLN A 21 1.52 11.45 -9.35
CA GLN A 21 0.91 10.17 -9.71
C GLN A 21 -0.40 10.33 -10.50
N ALA A 22 -1.12 11.43 -10.30
CA ALA A 22 -2.35 11.73 -11.03
C ALA A 22 -2.15 11.79 -12.56
N ILE A 23 -0.93 12.07 -13.04
CA ILE A 23 -0.63 12.20 -14.47
C ILE A 23 0.22 11.06 -15.05
N LYS A 24 0.54 10.02 -14.25
CA LYS A 24 1.39 8.89 -14.68
C LYS A 24 0.78 8.11 -15.85
N ASN A 25 -0.55 8.04 -15.92
CA ASN A 25 -1.24 7.54 -17.11
C ASN A 25 -1.54 8.72 -18.07
N PRO A 26 -0.77 8.87 -19.16
CA PRO A 26 -0.98 9.98 -20.11
C PRO A 26 -2.30 9.88 -20.87
N ALA A 27 -2.95 8.72 -20.88
CA ALA A 27 -4.24 8.51 -21.54
C ALA A 27 -5.42 8.98 -20.67
N ASN A 28 -5.21 9.26 -19.38
CA ASN A 28 -6.31 9.72 -18.53
C ASN A 28 -6.70 11.18 -18.85
N GLU A 29 -7.97 11.51 -18.63
CA GLU A 29 -8.53 12.82 -18.99
C GLU A 29 -7.79 13.98 -18.27
N THR A 30 -7.46 13.79 -17.00
CA THR A 30 -6.73 14.77 -16.19
C THR A 30 -5.35 15.10 -16.77
N ALA A 31 -4.57 14.09 -17.16
CA ALA A 31 -3.23 14.24 -17.72
C ALA A 31 -3.25 14.92 -19.09
N GLN A 32 -4.27 14.64 -19.91
CA GLN A 32 -4.49 15.30 -21.19
C GLN A 32 -4.88 16.76 -20.99
N GLN A 33 -5.80 17.04 -20.06
CA GLN A 33 -6.26 18.39 -19.77
C GLN A 33 -5.16 19.27 -19.20
N LEU A 34 -4.40 18.79 -18.21
CA LEU A 34 -3.31 19.57 -17.60
C LEU A 34 -2.21 19.93 -18.60
N ARG A 35 -1.96 19.09 -19.62
CA ARG A 35 -0.97 19.37 -20.67
C ARG A 35 -1.36 20.55 -21.57
N ARG A 36 -2.66 20.83 -21.73
CA ARG A 36 -3.19 21.96 -22.51
C ARG A 36 -2.88 23.32 -21.88
N LEU A 37 -2.63 23.36 -20.57
CA LEU A 37 -2.38 24.61 -19.87
C LEU A 37 -1.05 25.23 -20.27
N ASN A 38 -1.08 26.49 -20.72
CA ASN A 38 0.13 27.23 -21.09
C ASN A 38 0.85 27.73 -19.84
N ALA A 39 2.11 27.34 -19.64
CA ALA A 39 2.90 27.79 -18.51
C ALA A 39 4.37 28.00 -18.85
N SER A 40 4.97 29.09 -18.34
CA SER A 40 6.41 29.36 -18.50
C SER A 40 7.30 28.41 -17.67
N SER A 41 6.78 27.89 -16.56
CA SER A 41 7.49 26.98 -15.66
C SER A 41 6.54 25.89 -15.17
N ARG A 42 7.01 24.65 -15.10
CA ARG A 42 6.24 23.50 -14.62
C ARG A 42 7.05 22.71 -13.60
N LEU A 43 6.44 22.41 -12.46
CA LEU A 43 7.02 21.62 -11.39
C LEU A 43 6.08 20.46 -11.06
N ALA A 44 6.64 19.29 -10.81
CA ALA A 44 5.92 18.11 -10.37
C ALA A 44 6.56 17.58 -9.08
N LEU A 45 5.74 17.36 -8.05
CA LEU A 45 6.13 16.81 -6.77
C LEU A 45 5.56 15.39 -6.67
N THR A 46 6.39 14.42 -6.33
CA THR A 46 5.95 13.05 -6.08
C THR A 46 6.96 12.32 -5.22
N GLY A 47 6.49 11.48 -4.30
CA GLY A 47 7.34 10.55 -3.57
C GLY A 47 7.83 9.39 -4.45
N THR A 48 7.12 9.08 -5.54
CA THR A 48 7.28 7.84 -6.31
C THR A 48 7.39 8.12 -7.81
N PRO A 49 8.53 8.68 -8.28
CA PRO A 49 8.67 9.07 -9.68
C PRO A 49 8.57 7.90 -10.66
N ILE A 50 8.83 6.67 -10.19
CA ILE A 50 8.67 5.42 -10.94
C ILE A 50 7.93 4.45 -10.03
N GLU A 51 6.69 4.11 -10.38
CA GLU A 51 5.87 3.17 -9.59
C GLU A 51 5.63 1.88 -10.37
N ASN A 52 5.10 1.99 -11.59
CA ASN A 52 4.84 0.86 -12.48
C ASN A 52 5.97 0.63 -13.48
N GLY A 53 6.72 1.68 -13.82
CA GLY A 53 7.88 1.58 -14.72
C GLY A 53 8.28 2.91 -15.33
N LEU A 54 9.22 2.85 -16.29
CA LEU A 54 9.80 4.04 -16.94
C LEU A 54 8.78 4.93 -17.67
N GLY A 55 7.60 4.39 -17.98
CA GLY A 55 6.49 5.17 -18.53
C GLY A 55 5.96 6.25 -17.57
N ASP A 56 6.04 6.03 -16.25
CA ASP A 56 5.63 7.01 -15.25
C ASP A 56 6.58 8.21 -15.25
N LEU A 57 7.88 7.93 -15.26
CA LEU A 57 8.92 8.95 -15.37
C LEU A 57 8.76 9.75 -16.66
N TRP A 58 8.51 9.08 -17.78
CA TRP A 58 8.24 9.77 -19.05
C TRP A 58 7.04 10.72 -18.91
N ALA A 59 5.93 10.26 -18.34
CA ALA A 59 4.72 11.07 -18.23
C ALA A 59 4.93 12.33 -17.37
N ILE A 60 5.75 12.24 -16.32
CA ILE A 60 6.13 13.38 -15.49
C ILE A 60 7.07 14.33 -16.24
N LEU A 61 8.13 13.79 -16.85
CA LEU A 61 9.14 14.61 -17.56
C LEU A 61 8.58 15.30 -18.80
N ASP A 62 7.69 14.64 -19.54
CA ASP A 62 6.99 15.21 -20.69
C ASP A 62 6.05 16.35 -20.26
N PHE A 63 5.38 16.20 -19.10
CA PHE A 63 4.58 17.29 -18.55
C PHE A 63 5.46 18.48 -18.15
N THR A 64 6.55 18.26 -17.40
CA THR A 64 7.39 19.36 -16.90
C THR A 64 8.25 20.00 -17.99
N ASN A 65 8.62 19.23 -19.02
CA ASN A 65 9.48 19.65 -20.13
C ASN A 65 8.87 19.25 -21.49
N PRO A 66 7.77 19.89 -21.93
CA PRO A 66 7.10 19.52 -23.17
C PRO A 66 8.05 19.55 -24.37
N GLY A 67 8.13 18.43 -25.10
CA GLY A 67 8.97 18.30 -26.30
C GLY A 67 10.43 17.87 -26.04
N LEU A 68 10.90 17.83 -24.79
CA LEU A 68 12.30 17.48 -24.48
C LEU A 68 12.59 15.98 -24.56
N VAL A 69 11.68 15.14 -24.05
CA VAL A 69 11.90 13.70 -23.87
C VAL A 69 11.42 12.84 -25.05
N GLY A 70 10.84 13.47 -26.08
CA GLY A 70 10.34 12.79 -27.28
C GLY A 70 9.19 11.80 -27.02
N PRO A 71 8.85 10.97 -28.02
CA PRO A 71 7.77 10.00 -27.91
C PRO A 71 8.02 8.90 -26.87
N ARG A 72 6.97 8.56 -26.10
CA ARG A 72 7.02 7.54 -25.03
C ARG A 72 7.70 6.22 -25.41
N PRO A 73 7.43 5.58 -26.56
CA PRO A 73 8.06 4.30 -26.90
C PRO A 73 9.58 4.42 -27.09
N GLN A 74 10.04 5.53 -27.68
CA GLN A 74 11.46 5.77 -27.91
C GLN A 74 12.20 6.01 -26.60
N PHE A 75 11.61 6.81 -25.71
CA PHE A 75 12.16 7.06 -24.37
C PHE A 75 12.31 5.76 -23.57
N ILE A 76 11.26 4.92 -23.55
CA ILE A 76 11.31 3.64 -22.85
C ILE A 76 12.37 2.73 -23.46
N ALA A 77 12.44 2.63 -24.80
CA ALA A 77 13.40 1.77 -25.48
C ALA A 77 14.86 2.19 -25.21
N GLN A 78 15.15 3.49 -25.22
CA GLN A 78 16.50 4.01 -24.93
C GLN A 78 16.96 3.68 -23.51
N LEU A 79 16.04 3.74 -22.54
CA LEU A 79 16.36 3.49 -21.12
C LEU A 79 16.26 2.01 -20.72
N SER A 80 15.58 1.19 -21.52
CA SER A 80 15.39 -0.25 -21.25
C SER A 80 16.37 -1.15 -22.00
N ALA A 81 17.42 -0.58 -22.61
CA ALA A 81 18.34 -1.32 -23.47
C ALA A 81 18.92 -2.57 -22.76
N THR A 82 18.81 -3.72 -23.40
CA THR A 82 19.23 -5.02 -22.86
C THR A 82 20.68 -5.36 -23.25
N GLY A 83 21.35 -6.16 -22.42
CA GLY A 83 22.79 -6.44 -22.52
C GLY A 83 23.63 -5.62 -21.54
N ALA A 84 24.85 -6.08 -21.22
CA ALA A 84 25.70 -5.45 -20.21
C ALA A 84 26.03 -3.98 -20.53
N THR A 85 26.27 -3.67 -21.80
CA THR A 85 26.55 -2.31 -22.30
C THR A 85 25.31 -1.43 -22.37
N GLY A 86 24.13 -2.01 -22.65
CA GLY A 86 22.85 -1.31 -22.70
C GLY A 86 22.33 -0.90 -21.32
N ARG A 87 22.46 -1.79 -20.32
CA ARG A 87 22.09 -1.49 -18.92
C ARG A 87 22.91 -0.35 -18.35
N ASP A 88 24.23 -0.38 -18.57
CA ASP A 88 25.13 0.67 -18.08
C ASP A 88 24.84 2.04 -18.74
N GLN A 89 24.49 2.06 -20.04
CA GLN A 89 24.04 3.29 -20.72
C GLN A 89 22.70 3.81 -20.17
N GLY A 90 21.72 2.93 -19.95
CA GLY A 90 20.43 3.30 -19.37
C GLY A 90 20.55 3.83 -17.94
N GLU A 91 21.37 3.20 -17.10
CA GLU A 91 21.66 3.67 -15.75
C GLU A 91 22.37 5.02 -15.75
N ARG A 92 23.37 5.22 -16.63
CA ARG A 92 24.05 6.51 -16.78
C ARG A 92 23.11 7.61 -17.24
N ALA A 93 22.20 7.33 -18.17
CA ALA A 93 21.18 8.28 -18.61
C ALA A 93 20.21 8.64 -17.48
N LEU A 94 19.71 7.65 -16.71
CA LEU A 94 18.88 7.90 -15.53
C LEU A 94 19.61 8.71 -14.46
N ARG A 95 20.90 8.43 -14.21
CA ARG A 95 21.74 9.21 -13.29
C ARG A 95 21.99 10.63 -13.79
N ALA A 96 22.13 10.85 -15.10
CA ALA A 96 22.29 12.19 -15.66
C ALA A 96 21.00 13.01 -15.60
N LEU A 97 19.84 12.36 -15.78
CA LEU A 97 18.53 12.99 -15.56
C LEU A 97 18.33 13.36 -14.08
N ASN A 98 18.84 12.51 -13.18
CA ASN A 98 18.86 12.77 -11.74
C ASN A 98 19.86 13.89 -11.40
N GLY A 99 19.35 15.03 -10.95
CA GLY A 99 20.13 16.24 -10.65
C GLY A 99 19.98 17.37 -11.67
N ILE A 100 19.48 17.09 -12.88
CA ILE A 100 19.18 18.12 -13.90
C ILE A 100 17.67 18.34 -14.01
N LEU A 101 16.90 17.27 -14.21
CA LEU A 101 15.44 17.34 -14.40
C LEU A 101 14.66 16.72 -13.24
N VAL A 102 15.31 15.88 -12.45
CA VAL A 102 14.73 15.27 -11.25
C VAL A 102 15.58 15.66 -10.06
N PHE A 103 14.99 16.32 -9.08
CA PHE A 103 15.62 16.55 -7.79
C PHE A 103 14.99 15.62 -6.77
N ARG A 104 15.76 14.63 -6.29
CA ARG A 104 15.32 13.66 -5.28
C ARG A 104 16.32 13.63 -4.15
N ARG A 105 15.81 13.73 -2.92
CA ARG A 105 16.57 13.43 -1.72
C ARG A 105 16.01 12.20 -1.03
N THR A 106 16.85 11.43 -0.35
CA THR A 106 16.44 10.25 0.42
C THR A 106 16.62 10.50 1.92
N LYS A 107 15.75 9.90 2.74
CA LYS A 107 15.84 9.98 4.21
C LYS A 107 17.12 9.34 4.78
N SER A 108 17.81 8.52 3.99
CA SER A 108 19.13 7.96 4.30
C SER A 108 20.27 8.95 4.12
N GLU A 109 20.05 10.12 3.53
CA GLU A 109 21.08 11.16 3.44
C GLU A 109 21.44 11.65 4.84
N PRO A 110 22.73 11.78 5.19
CA PRO A 110 23.16 12.11 6.56
C PRO A 110 22.53 13.38 7.13
N ALA A 111 22.33 14.41 6.29
CA ALA A 111 21.73 15.67 6.71
C ALA A 111 20.23 15.53 7.07
N ILE A 112 19.51 14.62 6.43
CA ILE A 112 18.08 14.38 6.70
C ILE A 112 17.93 13.36 7.83
N ALA A 113 18.74 12.31 7.83
CA ALA A 113 18.74 11.28 8.87
C ALA A 113 18.96 11.87 10.27
N ALA A 114 19.80 12.92 10.38
CA ALA A 114 20.04 13.62 11.64
C ALA A 114 18.81 14.37 12.20
N GLU A 115 17.81 14.65 11.37
CA GLU A 115 16.57 15.34 11.76
C GLU A 115 15.39 14.37 11.98
N LEU A 116 15.60 13.07 11.76
CA LEU A 116 14.58 12.04 11.91
C LEU A 116 14.84 11.22 13.18
N PRO A 117 13.79 10.80 13.88
CA PRO A 117 13.94 9.87 15.00
C PRO A 117 14.31 8.48 14.50
N ASP A 118 14.72 7.63 15.44
CA ASP A 118 14.93 6.21 15.17
C ASP A 118 13.65 5.53 14.67
N ARG A 119 13.86 4.47 13.88
CA ARG A 119 12.77 3.69 13.29
C ARG A 119 13.01 2.20 13.51
N ILE A 120 11.98 1.49 13.95
CA ILE A 120 11.96 0.04 14.10
C ILE A 120 10.89 -0.51 13.16
N ASP A 121 11.25 -1.45 12.29
CA ASP A 121 10.29 -2.17 11.45
C ASP A 121 10.09 -3.58 12.03
N GLU A 122 8.88 -3.88 12.50
CA GLU A 122 8.50 -5.18 13.08
C GLU A 122 7.63 -5.97 12.10
N LEU A 123 7.85 -7.29 12.05
CA LEU A 123 7.01 -8.22 11.29
C LEU A 123 6.26 -9.09 12.29
N ASP A 124 4.96 -8.88 12.38
CA ASP A 124 4.08 -9.54 13.34
C ASP A 124 3.37 -10.71 12.67
N HIS A 125 3.75 -11.93 13.06
CA HIS A 125 3.12 -13.15 12.57
C HIS A 125 1.77 -13.37 13.28
N CYS A 126 0.71 -13.53 12.48
CA CYS A 126 -0.67 -13.63 12.95
C CYS A 126 -1.26 -14.98 12.54
N SER A 127 -1.38 -15.90 13.49
CA SER A 127 -1.93 -17.24 13.26
C SER A 127 -3.43 -17.19 12.92
N MET A 128 -3.82 -17.82 11.81
CA MET A 128 -5.23 -17.81 11.38
C MET A 128 -6.10 -18.67 12.30
N THR A 129 -7.34 -18.23 12.52
CA THR A 129 -8.32 -19.04 13.25
C THR A 129 -8.84 -20.21 12.39
N PRO A 130 -9.43 -21.26 13.01
CA PRO A 130 -10.07 -22.34 12.26
C PRO A 130 -11.14 -21.86 11.28
N GLU A 131 -11.89 -20.81 11.64
CA GLU A 131 -12.87 -20.18 10.75
C GLU A 131 -12.19 -19.55 9.52
N GLN A 132 -11.12 -18.77 9.74
CA GLN A 132 -10.35 -18.18 8.65
C GLN A 132 -9.77 -19.24 7.72
N ILE A 133 -9.17 -20.31 8.27
CA ILE A 133 -8.61 -21.42 7.50
C ILE A 133 -9.70 -22.07 6.62
N GLY A 134 -10.87 -22.36 7.20
CA GLY A 134 -11.99 -22.96 6.46
C GLY A 134 -12.51 -22.07 5.33
N LEU A 135 -12.67 -20.77 5.58
CA LEU A 135 -13.09 -19.80 4.56
C LEU A 135 -12.03 -19.65 3.46
N TYR A 136 -10.76 -19.58 3.84
CA TYR A 136 -9.64 -19.44 2.92
C TYR A 136 -9.57 -20.63 1.97
N GLN A 137 -9.64 -21.85 2.52
CA GLN A 137 -9.64 -23.08 1.72
C GLN A 137 -10.84 -23.14 0.77
N ALA A 138 -12.04 -22.76 1.22
CA ALA A 138 -13.24 -22.74 0.38
C ALA A 138 -13.10 -21.79 -0.84
N VAL A 139 -12.45 -20.63 -0.66
CA VAL A 139 -12.17 -19.70 -1.78
C VAL A 139 -11.18 -20.31 -2.77
N LEU A 140 -10.13 -20.98 -2.28
CA LEU A 140 -9.16 -21.68 -3.14
C LEU A 140 -9.82 -22.81 -3.95
N ASP A 141 -10.61 -23.66 -3.30
CA ASP A 141 -11.27 -24.80 -3.93
C ASP A 141 -12.24 -24.33 -5.02
N SER A 142 -12.95 -23.23 -4.77
CA SER A 142 -13.84 -22.58 -5.74
C SER A 142 -13.06 -22.01 -6.92
N LEU A 143 -11.89 -21.40 -6.69
CA LEU A 143 -11.03 -20.87 -7.75
C LEU A 143 -10.52 -22.00 -8.66
N VAL A 144 -10.08 -23.11 -8.08
CA VAL A 144 -9.52 -24.27 -8.79
C VAL A 144 -10.60 -24.99 -9.61
N THR A 145 -11.74 -25.30 -8.98
CA THR A 145 -12.87 -25.95 -9.65
C THR A 145 -13.43 -25.06 -10.76
N GLY A 146 -13.52 -23.77 -10.46
CA GLY A 146 -13.97 -22.74 -11.38
C GLY A 146 -13.10 -22.55 -12.61
N ALA A 147 -11.77 -22.66 -12.46
CA ALA A 147 -10.82 -22.56 -13.55
C ALA A 147 -10.90 -23.75 -14.53
N ALA A 148 -11.41 -24.91 -14.09
CA ALA A 148 -11.59 -26.08 -14.93
C ALA A 148 -12.83 -26.02 -15.85
N LEU A 149 -13.78 -25.11 -15.57
CA LEU A 149 -15.12 -25.12 -16.16
C LEU A 149 -15.36 -24.08 -17.27
N GLU A 150 -14.46 -23.11 -17.50
CA GLU A 150 -14.74 -21.97 -18.41
C GLU A 150 -13.64 -21.72 -19.46
N SER A 151 -14.07 -21.51 -20.70
CA SER A 151 -13.20 -21.17 -21.85
C SER A 151 -13.18 -19.65 -22.09
N GLY A 152 -12.20 -18.94 -21.52
CA GLY A 152 -11.96 -17.52 -21.83
C GLY A 152 -10.96 -16.83 -20.87
N ALA A 153 -9.88 -16.25 -21.43
CA ALA A 153 -8.76 -15.68 -20.65
C ALA A 153 -9.14 -14.43 -19.82
N ASP A 154 -10.01 -13.56 -20.33
CA ASP A 154 -10.39 -12.31 -19.63
C ASP A 154 -11.28 -12.57 -18.41
N ASN A 155 -12.20 -13.52 -18.50
CA ASN A 155 -13.08 -13.88 -17.37
C ASN A 155 -12.28 -14.54 -16.24
N ARG A 156 -11.21 -15.26 -16.60
CA ARG A 156 -10.30 -15.92 -15.66
C ARG A 156 -9.48 -14.93 -14.84
N ASN A 157 -8.94 -13.88 -15.46
CA ASN A 157 -8.18 -12.83 -14.77
C ASN A 157 -9.02 -12.13 -13.69
N GLY A 158 -10.26 -11.76 -14.03
CA GLY A 158 -11.18 -11.12 -13.08
C GLY A 158 -11.46 -12.00 -11.85
N ARG A 159 -11.62 -13.32 -12.05
CA ARG A 159 -11.84 -14.27 -10.95
C ARG A 159 -10.64 -14.44 -10.04
N ILE A 160 -9.42 -14.48 -10.59
CA ILE A 160 -8.18 -14.53 -9.79
C ILE A 160 -8.04 -13.28 -8.93
N LEU A 161 -8.26 -12.09 -9.51
CA LEU A 161 -8.24 -10.82 -8.78
C LEU A 161 -9.30 -10.77 -7.68
N ALA A 162 -10.50 -11.28 -7.94
CA ALA A 162 -11.57 -11.39 -6.94
C ALA A 162 -11.18 -12.35 -5.82
N ALA A 163 -10.59 -13.52 -6.14
CA ALA A 163 -10.12 -14.47 -5.16
C ALA A 163 -9.01 -13.88 -4.28
N ILE A 164 -7.99 -13.24 -4.86
CA ILE A 164 -6.93 -12.56 -4.09
C ILE A 164 -7.52 -11.53 -3.13
N THR A 165 -8.52 -10.76 -3.58
CA THR A 165 -9.22 -9.78 -2.74
C THR A 165 -9.93 -10.47 -1.57
N ALA A 166 -10.67 -11.55 -1.84
CA ALA A 166 -11.37 -12.33 -0.83
C ALA A 166 -10.40 -12.96 0.19
N LEU A 167 -9.29 -13.55 -0.28
CA LEU A 167 -8.27 -14.13 0.60
C LEU A 167 -7.66 -13.07 1.53
N LYS A 168 -7.35 -11.87 1.02
CA LYS A 168 -6.89 -10.75 1.85
C LYS A 168 -7.94 -10.30 2.88
N GLN A 169 -9.21 -10.24 2.48
CA GLN A 169 -10.30 -9.94 3.41
C GLN A 169 -10.41 -11.00 4.51
N ILE A 170 -10.30 -12.29 4.19
CA ILE A 170 -10.33 -13.38 5.16
C ILE A 170 -9.16 -13.29 6.15
N CYS A 171 -7.93 -13.03 5.67
CA CYS A 171 -6.77 -12.79 6.53
C CYS A 171 -6.99 -11.62 7.49
N ASN A 172 -7.70 -10.57 7.05
CA ASN A 172 -8.07 -9.45 7.91
C ASN A 172 -9.07 -9.84 8.98
N HIS A 173 -10.21 -10.39 8.55
CA HIS A 173 -11.27 -10.87 9.42
C HIS A 173 -12.35 -11.60 8.60
N PRO A 174 -12.97 -12.69 9.09
CA PRO A 174 -14.11 -13.34 8.41
C PRO A 174 -15.21 -12.36 7.94
N VAL A 175 -15.63 -11.45 8.82
CA VAL A 175 -16.61 -10.37 8.54
C VAL A 175 -16.17 -9.44 7.40
N ALA A 176 -14.87 -9.21 7.20
CA ALA A 176 -14.39 -8.36 6.11
C ALA A 176 -14.61 -9.00 4.73
N TYR A 177 -14.76 -10.34 4.67
CA TYR A 177 -15.09 -11.09 3.46
C TYR A 177 -16.58 -11.35 3.33
N ARG A 178 -17.22 -11.83 4.41
CA ARG A 178 -18.65 -12.11 4.46
C ARG A 178 -19.25 -11.36 5.63
N HIS A 179 -19.96 -10.27 5.33
CA HIS A 179 -20.65 -9.49 6.34
C HIS A 179 -21.60 -10.36 7.16
N ASP A 180 -21.44 -10.31 8.48
CA ASP A 180 -22.33 -10.88 9.47
C ASP A 180 -22.41 -9.96 10.69
N ASP A 181 -23.41 -10.22 11.56
CA ASP A 181 -23.65 -9.48 12.80
C ASP A 181 -23.03 -10.19 14.03
N GLY A 182 -22.12 -11.14 13.80
CA GLY A 182 -21.42 -11.83 14.87
C GLY A 182 -20.39 -10.93 15.58
N PRO A 183 -19.92 -11.32 16.78
CA PRO A 183 -18.81 -10.63 17.42
C PRO A 183 -17.56 -10.67 16.53
N LEU A 184 -16.68 -9.68 16.67
CA LEU A 184 -15.37 -9.69 16.01
C LEU A 184 -14.30 -10.44 16.85
N ASP A 185 -14.43 -10.40 18.17
CA ASP A 185 -13.46 -11.00 19.09
C ASP A 185 -13.21 -12.49 18.80
N GLY A 186 -11.92 -12.86 18.82
CA GLY A 186 -11.48 -14.25 18.71
C GLY A 186 -11.64 -14.91 17.34
N ARG A 187 -12.09 -14.17 16.31
CA ARG A 187 -12.31 -14.70 14.96
C ARG A 187 -11.20 -14.39 13.96
N SER A 188 -10.26 -13.53 14.32
CA SER A 188 -9.11 -13.18 13.48
C SER A 188 -7.81 -13.09 14.28
N GLY A 189 -6.77 -13.78 13.81
CA GLY A 189 -5.42 -13.67 14.38
C GLY A 189 -4.83 -12.26 14.27
N LYS A 190 -5.08 -11.56 13.17
CA LYS A 190 -4.62 -10.17 13.01
C LYS A 190 -5.32 -9.22 13.96
N LEU A 191 -6.61 -9.43 14.23
CA LEU A 191 -7.35 -8.61 15.18
C LEU A 191 -6.79 -8.81 16.58
N ALA A 192 -6.59 -10.07 17.00
CA ALA A 192 -5.98 -10.38 18.29
C ALA A 192 -4.60 -9.72 18.44
N ARG A 193 -3.73 -9.84 17.43
CA ARG A 193 -2.40 -9.21 17.46
C ARG A 193 -2.46 -7.69 17.48
N LEU A 194 -3.38 -7.08 16.72
CA LEU A 194 -3.61 -5.64 16.74
C LEU A 194 -4.04 -5.17 18.13
N GLU A 195 -4.94 -5.89 18.79
CA GLU A 195 -5.42 -5.56 20.13
C GLU A 195 -4.28 -5.61 21.15
N GLU A 196 -3.41 -6.62 21.10
CA GLU A 196 -2.20 -6.69 21.95
C GLU A 196 -1.30 -5.47 21.75
N ILE A 197 -1.04 -5.08 20.50
CA ILE A 197 -0.22 -3.91 20.18
C ILE A 197 -0.89 -2.64 20.72
N ILE A 198 -2.18 -2.44 20.48
CA ILE A 198 -2.90 -1.24 20.95
C ILE A 198 -2.93 -1.18 22.48
N GLU A 199 -3.10 -2.32 23.16
CA GLU A 199 -3.04 -2.38 24.62
C GLU A 199 -1.69 -1.89 25.16
N GLN A 200 -0.57 -2.34 24.55
CA GLN A 200 0.77 -1.90 24.91
C GLN A 200 0.97 -0.40 24.63
N VAL A 201 0.52 0.07 23.46
CA VAL A 201 0.59 1.49 23.07
C VAL A 201 -0.19 2.35 24.06
N TYR A 202 -1.39 1.93 24.46
CA TYR A 202 -2.22 2.68 25.38
C TYR A 202 -1.66 2.68 26.80
N ALA A 203 -1.10 1.56 27.25
CA ALA A 203 -0.41 1.46 28.54
C ALA A 203 0.81 2.40 28.62
N ALA A 204 1.50 2.63 27.49
CA ALA A 204 2.60 3.58 27.39
C ALA A 204 2.13 5.06 27.23
N GLY A 205 0.83 5.32 27.11
CA GLY A 205 0.28 6.66 26.86
C GLY A 205 0.56 7.17 25.45
N GLU A 206 0.75 6.26 24.49
CA GLU A 206 1.21 6.53 23.14
C GLU A 206 0.10 6.41 22.09
N ARG A 207 0.42 6.74 20.83
CA ARG A 207 -0.59 6.82 19.77
C ARG A 207 -0.24 5.99 18.56
N ALA A 208 -1.27 5.37 18.00
CA ALA A 208 -1.19 4.44 16.89
C ALA A 208 -1.97 4.93 15.66
N LEU A 209 -1.41 4.70 14.48
CA LEU A 209 -2.10 4.77 13.20
C LEU A 209 -2.29 3.36 12.67
N VAL A 210 -3.54 2.96 12.39
CA VAL A 210 -3.86 1.65 11.82
C VAL A 210 -4.26 1.83 10.36
N PHE A 211 -3.49 1.28 9.45
CA PHE A 211 -3.73 1.38 8.02
C PHE A 211 -4.33 0.08 7.46
N THR A 212 -5.41 0.21 6.70
CA THR A 212 -6.05 -0.89 5.96
C THR A 212 -6.43 -0.46 4.55
N HIS A 213 -6.46 -1.36 3.57
CA HIS A 213 -6.94 -1.04 2.22
C HIS A 213 -8.46 -1.02 2.12
N PHE A 214 -9.17 -1.66 3.06
CA PHE A 214 -10.61 -1.89 3.00
C PHE A 214 -11.34 -0.86 3.87
N ALA A 215 -11.95 0.14 3.25
CA ALA A 215 -12.60 1.23 3.98
C ALA A 215 -13.75 0.77 4.88
N GLU A 216 -14.59 -0.16 4.41
CA GLU A 216 -15.69 -0.74 5.21
C GLU A 216 -15.15 -1.50 6.43
N TRP A 217 -14.08 -2.26 6.24
CA TRP A 217 -13.40 -2.94 7.35
C TRP A 217 -12.80 -1.93 8.33
N GLY A 218 -12.15 -0.87 7.84
CA GLY A 218 -11.59 0.18 8.69
C GLY A 218 -12.62 0.87 9.58
N GLN A 219 -13.85 1.07 9.07
CA GLN A 219 -14.95 1.60 9.88
C GLN A 219 -15.36 0.65 11.00
N LYS A 220 -15.65 -0.62 10.66
CA LYS A 220 -15.99 -1.65 11.65
C LYS A 220 -14.87 -1.84 12.69
N LEU A 221 -13.61 -1.80 12.24
CA LEU A 221 -12.45 -1.90 13.10
C LEU A 221 -12.38 -0.73 14.09
N ALA A 222 -12.61 0.51 13.63
CA ALA A 222 -12.63 1.68 14.50
C ALA A 222 -13.75 1.60 15.56
N GLU A 223 -14.95 1.16 15.18
CA GLU A 223 -16.08 0.95 16.11
C GLU A 223 -15.74 -0.12 17.18
N HIS A 224 -15.12 -1.21 16.74
CA HIS A 224 -14.67 -2.29 17.61
C HIS A 224 -13.62 -1.83 18.62
N LEU A 225 -12.54 -1.21 18.13
CA LEU A 225 -11.48 -0.68 18.98
C LEU A 225 -12.00 0.37 19.96
N SER A 226 -12.97 1.19 19.54
CA SER A 226 -13.59 2.17 20.43
C SER A 226 -14.28 1.51 21.62
N THR A 227 -15.02 0.44 21.35
CA THR A 227 -15.76 -0.31 22.38
C THR A 227 -14.82 -1.13 23.26
N ARG A 228 -13.82 -1.79 22.67
CA ARG A 228 -12.88 -2.69 23.35
C ARG A 228 -11.97 -1.97 24.34
N PHE A 229 -11.58 -0.74 24.03
CA PHE A 229 -10.63 0.06 24.84
C PHE A 229 -11.26 1.27 25.53
N ASP A 230 -12.59 1.45 25.43
CA ASP A 230 -13.32 2.60 25.97
C ASP A 230 -12.67 3.95 25.60
N ASN A 231 -12.22 4.08 24.34
CA ASN A 231 -11.51 5.25 23.83
C ASN A 231 -11.95 5.52 22.39
N PRO A 232 -12.51 6.70 22.06
CA PRO A 232 -12.99 6.99 20.71
C PRO A 232 -11.92 6.83 19.62
N VAL A 233 -12.16 5.93 18.67
CA VAL A 233 -11.30 5.71 17.50
C VAL A 233 -12.01 6.19 16.24
N GLY A 234 -11.36 7.12 15.53
CA GLY A 234 -11.84 7.61 14.24
C GLY A 234 -11.43 6.72 13.06
N CYS A 235 -12.19 6.75 11.98
CA CYS A 235 -11.80 6.15 10.70
C CYS A 235 -11.74 7.21 9.59
N TYR A 236 -10.54 7.47 9.07
CA TYR A 236 -10.29 8.34 7.92
C TYR A 236 -10.44 7.55 6.62
N HIS A 237 -11.44 7.88 5.79
CA HIS A 237 -11.63 7.21 4.50
C HIS A 237 -12.20 8.11 3.41
N GLY A 238 -12.03 7.69 2.15
CA GLY A 238 -12.34 8.51 0.97
C GLY A 238 -13.83 8.81 0.75
N GLY A 239 -14.73 8.12 1.46
CA GLY A 239 -16.17 8.37 1.43
C GLY A 239 -16.60 9.60 2.24
N GLN A 240 -15.72 10.13 3.10
CA GLN A 240 -16.00 11.31 3.93
C GLN A 240 -15.76 12.61 3.17
N SER A 241 -16.49 13.66 3.57
CA SER A 241 -16.24 15.02 3.12
C SER A 241 -14.83 15.47 3.53
N ARG A 242 -14.27 16.46 2.80
CA ARG A 242 -12.96 17.01 3.15
C ARG A 242 -12.94 17.62 4.55
N GLY A 243 -13.99 18.36 4.93
CA GLY A 243 -14.08 18.96 6.26
C GLY A 243 -14.12 17.94 7.39
N ALA A 244 -14.86 16.83 7.23
CA ALA A 244 -14.88 15.75 8.21
C ALA A 244 -13.51 15.07 8.37
N ARG A 245 -12.80 14.88 7.24
CA ARG A 245 -11.45 14.33 7.23
C ARG A 245 -10.43 15.24 7.90
N ASP A 246 -10.49 16.54 7.63
CA ASP A 246 -9.62 17.53 8.25
C ASP A 246 -9.87 17.61 9.77
N GLN A 247 -11.13 17.49 10.21
CA GLN A 247 -11.48 17.46 11.64
C GLN A 247 -10.92 16.22 12.34
N LEU A 248 -11.06 15.01 11.77
CA LEU A 248 -10.50 13.79 12.36
C LEU A 248 -8.98 13.88 12.59
N VAL A 249 -8.26 14.48 11.64
CA VAL A 249 -6.81 14.69 11.77
C VAL A 249 -6.49 15.72 12.85
N ALA A 250 -7.24 16.83 12.89
CA ALA A 250 -7.07 17.85 13.91
C ALA A 250 -7.33 17.29 15.32
N ASP A 251 -8.42 16.53 15.50
CA ASP A 251 -8.80 15.92 16.77
C ASP A 251 -7.70 14.95 17.24
N PHE A 252 -7.25 14.05 16.37
CA PHE A 252 -6.20 13.08 16.71
C PHE A 252 -4.88 13.75 17.10
N GLN A 253 -4.50 14.81 16.38
CA GLN A 253 -3.31 15.58 16.70
C GLN A 253 -3.44 16.33 18.03
N ALA A 254 -4.64 16.85 18.34
CA ALA A 254 -4.93 17.59 19.56
C ALA A 254 -5.17 16.72 20.80
N LEU A 255 -5.26 15.38 20.65
CA LEU A 255 -5.41 14.48 21.79
C LEU A 255 -4.31 14.74 22.84
N GLU A 256 -4.65 14.54 24.10
CA GLU A 256 -3.70 14.43 25.22
C GLU A 256 -3.80 12.98 25.74
N GLY A 257 -2.67 12.26 25.79
CA GLY A 257 -2.65 10.83 26.14
C GLY A 257 -2.79 9.87 24.94
N PRO A 258 -3.22 8.62 25.20
CA PRO A 258 -3.23 7.56 24.21
C PRO A 258 -4.39 7.68 23.22
N GLY A 259 -4.19 7.21 22.00
CA GLY A 259 -5.22 7.25 20.98
C GLY A 259 -4.88 6.49 19.72
N THR A 260 -5.91 6.07 19.00
CA THR A 260 -5.78 5.35 17.73
C THR A 260 -6.57 6.05 16.65
N LEU A 261 -6.00 6.10 15.44
CA LEU A 261 -6.71 6.53 14.24
C LEU A 261 -6.60 5.45 13.17
N VAL A 262 -7.73 5.00 12.63
CA VAL A 262 -7.77 4.07 11.51
C VAL A 262 -7.79 4.86 10.20
N LEU A 263 -7.00 4.46 9.22
CA LEU A 263 -6.90 5.13 7.92
C LEU A 263 -7.01 4.11 6.79
N SER A 264 -7.86 4.40 5.81
CA SER A 264 -7.87 3.61 4.57
C SER A 264 -6.81 4.10 3.58
N LEU A 265 -5.94 3.21 3.10
CA LEU A 265 -4.76 3.52 2.29
C LEU A 265 -5.11 4.17 0.94
N LYS A 266 -6.29 3.91 0.38
CA LYS A 266 -6.79 4.58 -0.84
C LYS A 266 -7.20 6.04 -0.63
N ALA A 267 -7.47 6.47 0.61
CA ALA A 267 -7.86 7.84 0.91
C ALA A 267 -6.65 8.79 1.05
N GLY A 268 -5.43 8.26 0.98
CA GLY A 268 -4.17 8.90 1.37
C GLY A 268 -3.40 9.64 0.27
N GLY A 269 -4.06 10.09 -0.80
CA GLY A 269 -3.46 10.96 -1.83
C GLY A 269 -3.20 12.39 -1.37
N THR A 270 -3.24 12.65 -0.06
CA THR A 270 -3.03 13.97 0.56
C THR A 270 -1.86 13.91 1.51
N GLY A 271 -1.00 14.92 1.49
CA GLY A 271 0.19 15.12 2.32
C GLY A 271 -0.02 15.17 3.84
N LEU A 272 -0.86 14.31 4.44
CA LEU A 272 -1.17 14.28 5.87
C LEU A 272 0.10 14.24 6.71
N ASN A 273 0.10 15.04 7.78
CA ASN A 273 1.12 15.06 8.80
C ASN A 273 0.51 14.51 10.08
N LEU A 274 1.00 13.36 10.56
CA LEU A 274 0.47 12.61 11.70
C LEU A 274 1.58 12.31 12.72
N THR A 275 2.46 13.30 12.97
CA THR A 275 3.64 13.20 13.83
C THR A 275 3.36 12.92 15.30
N ASN A 276 2.14 13.09 15.81
CA ASN A 276 1.84 12.73 17.20
C ASN A 276 1.63 11.22 17.41
N ALA A 277 1.66 10.42 16.34
CA ALA A 277 1.70 8.96 16.42
C ALA A 277 3.13 8.45 16.24
N ASN A 278 3.54 7.56 17.12
CA ASN A 278 4.83 6.88 17.06
C ASN A 278 4.69 5.38 16.77
N HIS A 279 3.47 4.85 16.69
CA HIS A 279 3.19 3.51 16.18
C HIS A 279 2.42 3.58 14.86
N VAL A 280 2.88 2.81 13.88
CA VAL A 280 2.22 2.64 12.58
C VAL A 280 1.97 1.16 12.36
N ILE A 281 0.71 0.76 12.29
CA ILE A 281 0.31 -0.62 12.06
C ILE A 281 -0.21 -0.74 10.63
N LEU A 282 0.47 -1.55 9.83
CA LEU A 282 0.03 -1.97 8.50
C LEU A 282 -0.77 -3.26 8.65
N TYR A 283 -2.09 -3.13 8.76
CA TYR A 283 -3.00 -4.25 9.07
C TYR A 283 -3.08 -5.27 7.92
N ASP A 284 -3.07 -4.79 6.68
CA ASP A 284 -3.02 -5.64 5.48
C ASP A 284 -1.95 -5.24 4.50
N ARG A 285 -1.36 -6.25 3.86
CA ARG A 285 -0.19 -6.07 3.00
C ARG A 285 -0.56 -5.59 1.60
N TRP A 286 0.27 -4.67 1.10
CA TRP A 286 0.15 -4.15 -0.25
C TRP A 286 1.28 -4.63 -1.16
N TRP A 287 0.95 -4.82 -2.44
CA TRP A 287 1.93 -5.22 -3.45
C TRP A 287 2.91 -4.11 -3.82
N ASN A 288 2.53 -2.85 -3.61
CA ASN A 288 3.37 -1.70 -3.92
C ASN A 288 4.04 -1.16 -2.64
N PRO A 289 5.36 -1.39 -2.44
CA PRO A 289 6.07 -0.94 -1.24
C PRO A 289 5.93 0.56 -0.99
N ALA A 290 5.78 1.34 -2.06
CA ALA A 290 5.68 2.79 -1.95
C ALA A 290 4.44 3.29 -1.21
N VAL A 291 3.33 2.55 -1.24
CA VAL A 291 2.11 2.91 -0.50
C VAL A 291 2.31 2.68 1.00
N GLU A 292 2.97 1.57 1.36
CA GLU A 292 3.34 1.26 2.75
C GLU A 292 4.37 2.26 3.28
N ASP A 293 5.38 2.61 2.47
CA ASP A 293 6.36 3.64 2.79
C ASP A 293 5.68 4.99 3.03
N GLN A 294 4.72 5.38 2.17
CA GLN A 294 3.96 6.61 2.33
C GLN A 294 3.13 6.62 3.61
N ALA A 295 2.56 5.48 4.00
CA ALA A 295 1.79 5.33 5.24
C ALA A 295 2.68 5.51 6.48
N ARG A 296 3.84 4.85 6.51
CA ARG A 296 4.85 5.00 7.58
C ARG A 296 5.38 6.43 7.65
N ASP A 297 5.62 7.04 6.51
CA ASP A 297 6.12 8.41 6.39
C ASP A 297 5.12 9.49 6.88
N ARG A 298 3.86 9.12 7.16
CA ARG A 298 2.89 10.02 7.82
C ARG A 298 3.26 10.30 9.27
N ALA A 299 3.86 9.33 9.94
CA ALA A 299 4.33 9.42 11.32
C ALA A 299 5.85 9.66 11.41
N TRP A 300 6.63 8.94 10.59
CA TRP A 300 8.10 9.06 10.56
C TRP A 300 8.54 10.24 9.69
N ARG A 301 8.48 11.44 10.27
CA ARG A 301 8.74 12.71 9.58
C ARG A 301 9.46 13.70 10.49
N ILE A 302 10.11 14.69 9.89
CA ILE A 302 10.69 15.84 10.61
C ILE A 302 9.61 16.46 11.51
N GLY A 303 9.93 16.65 12.78
CA GLY A 303 9.00 17.11 13.81
C GLY A 303 8.42 15.98 14.69
N GLN A 304 8.74 14.73 14.39
CA GLN A 304 8.57 13.61 15.32
C GLN A 304 9.77 13.56 16.28
N ASP A 305 9.51 13.47 17.57
CA ASP A 305 10.51 13.41 18.65
C ASP A 305 10.65 12.01 19.26
N LYS A 306 9.70 11.10 18.99
CA LYS A 306 9.73 9.71 19.45
C LYS A 306 10.20 8.73 18.37
N THR A 307 10.84 7.65 18.81
CA THR A 307 11.11 6.49 17.96
C THR A 307 9.82 5.98 17.34
N VAL A 308 9.82 5.78 16.02
CA VAL A 308 8.64 5.28 15.30
C VAL A 308 8.75 3.77 15.08
N ILE A 309 7.75 3.03 15.54
CA ILE A 309 7.64 1.58 15.36
C ILE A 309 6.62 1.28 14.27
N ALA A 310 7.04 0.58 13.22
CA ALA A 310 6.22 0.19 12.09
C ALA A 310 5.93 -1.31 12.15
N HIS A 311 4.72 -1.67 12.58
CA HIS A 311 4.23 -3.05 12.69
C HIS A 311 3.64 -3.51 11.36
N ARG A 312 4.05 -4.68 10.88
CA ARG A 312 3.53 -5.30 9.65
C ARG A 312 2.86 -6.61 9.99
N LEU A 313 1.53 -6.64 9.98
CA LEU A 313 0.77 -7.84 10.29
C LEU A 313 0.74 -8.78 9.08
N VAL A 314 1.17 -10.03 9.26
CA VAL A 314 1.22 -11.04 8.20
C VAL A 314 0.68 -12.37 8.73
N CYS A 315 -0.24 -12.98 7.99
CA CYS A 315 -0.64 -14.37 8.23
C CYS A 315 0.34 -15.33 7.53
N PRO A 316 1.15 -16.13 8.26
CA PRO A 316 2.08 -17.08 7.66
C PRO A 316 1.39 -18.10 6.76
N GLY A 317 2.07 -18.55 5.71
CA GLY A 317 1.50 -19.54 4.79
C GLY A 317 0.33 -19.05 3.93
N THR A 318 0.00 -17.75 3.92
CA THR A 318 -1.12 -17.17 3.15
C THR A 318 -0.66 -16.20 2.06
N VAL A 319 -1.63 -15.59 1.35
CA VAL A 319 -1.40 -14.50 0.41
C VAL A 319 -0.62 -13.32 1.01
N ASP A 320 -0.76 -13.03 2.31
CA ASP A 320 -0.02 -11.93 2.95
C ASP A 320 1.49 -12.17 2.95
N GLU A 321 1.91 -13.40 3.25
CA GLU A 321 3.32 -13.77 3.24
C GLU A 321 3.87 -13.70 1.80
N ARG A 322 3.10 -14.13 0.80
CA ARG A 322 3.54 -13.99 -0.61
C ARG A 322 3.70 -12.54 -1.01
N VAL A 323 2.79 -11.66 -0.59
CA VAL A 323 2.95 -10.21 -0.81
C VAL A 323 4.26 -9.73 -0.19
N GLU A 324 4.58 -10.14 1.05
CA GLU A 324 5.83 -9.79 1.72
C GLU A 324 7.05 -10.31 0.95
N GLU A 325 7.03 -11.55 0.47
CA GLU A 325 8.12 -12.13 -0.32
C GLU A 325 8.37 -11.37 -1.63
N VAL A 326 7.29 -10.95 -2.30
CA VAL A 326 7.35 -10.13 -3.52
C VAL A 326 7.96 -8.76 -3.22
N VAL A 327 7.48 -8.09 -2.17
CA VAL A 327 7.95 -6.78 -1.72
C VAL A 327 9.43 -6.84 -1.31
N ALA A 328 9.87 -7.92 -0.66
CA ALA A 328 11.25 -8.18 -0.29
C ALA A 328 12.18 -8.46 -1.49
N GLY A 329 11.66 -8.44 -2.72
CA GLY A 329 12.45 -8.57 -3.94
C GLY A 329 12.81 -10.00 -4.31
N LYS A 330 12.10 -11.01 -3.79
CA LYS A 330 12.24 -12.41 -4.24
C LYS A 330 11.68 -12.53 -5.68
N ARG A 331 12.54 -12.24 -6.66
CA ARG A 331 12.22 -12.19 -8.11
C ARG A 331 11.39 -13.38 -8.60
N HIS A 332 11.70 -14.59 -8.14
CA HIS A 332 10.99 -15.80 -8.55
C HIS A 332 9.50 -15.77 -8.16
N ILE A 333 9.17 -15.28 -6.96
CA ILE A 333 7.78 -15.16 -6.48
C ILE A 333 7.09 -13.95 -7.14
N ALA A 334 7.81 -12.85 -7.32
CA ALA A 334 7.29 -11.67 -8.03
C ALA A 334 6.87 -11.99 -9.46
N ASP A 335 7.65 -12.80 -10.18
CA ASP A 335 7.32 -13.20 -11.56
C ASP A 335 6.15 -14.21 -11.62
N LEU A 336 5.90 -14.97 -10.54
CA LEU A 336 4.74 -15.87 -10.41
C LEU A 336 3.44 -15.14 -10.06
N VAL A 337 3.52 -14.07 -9.27
CA VAL A 337 2.35 -13.39 -8.70
C VAL A 337 1.98 -12.09 -9.44
N LEU A 338 2.96 -11.40 -10.05
CA LEU A 338 2.78 -10.15 -10.80
C LEU A 338 3.52 -10.22 -12.15
N PRO A 339 3.04 -11.03 -13.12
CA PRO A 339 3.69 -11.14 -14.42
C PRO A 339 3.73 -9.78 -15.13
N LYS A 340 4.93 -9.38 -15.57
CA LYS A 340 5.23 -8.01 -16.03
C LYS A 340 4.52 -7.55 -17.30
N SER A 341 3.91 -8.46 -18.06
CA SER A 341 3.13 -8.13 -19.27
C SER A 341 2.47 -9.35 -19.93
N SER A 342 2.25 -10.44 -19.19
CA SER A 342 1.64 -11.67 -19.72
C SER A 342 0.54 -12.12 -18.77
N SER A 343 -0.63 -12.39 -19.33
CA SER A 343 -1.90 -12.62 -18.64
C SER A 343 -1.78 -13.48 -17.38
N LEU A 344 -2.36 -13.03 -16.25
CA LEU A 344 -2.66 -13.90 -15.08
C LEU A 344 -3.43 -15.18 -15.48
N GLY A 345 -4.00 -15.18 -16.69
CA GLY A 345 -4.78 -16.25 -17.28
C GLY A 345 -3.96 -17.38 -17.87
N ASP A 346 -2.62 -17.34 -17.79
CA ASP A 346 -1.74 -18.43 -18.23
C ASP A 346 -1.32 -19.38 -17.09
N LEU A 347 -1.58 -19.03 -15.81
CA LEU A 347 -1.21 -19.88 -14.66
C LEU A 347 -2.07 -21.14 -14.63
N ASP A 348 -1.53 -22.35 -14.51
CA ASP A 348 -2.35 -23.55 -14.31
C ASP A 348 -2.90 -23.67 -12.87
N SER A 349 -3.78 -24.64 -12.61
CA SER A 349 -4.38 -24.84 -11.28
C SER A 349 -3.36 -25.15 -10.18
N ASN A 350 -2.25 -25.84 -10.50
CA ASN A 350 -1.19 -26.14 -9.53
C ASN A 350 -0.36 -24.89 -9.22
N GLN A 351 -0.10 -24.06 -10.23
CA GLN A 351 0.58 -22.77 -10.06
C GLN A 351 -0.26 -21.80 -9.22
N LEU A 352 -1.58 -21.76 -9.43
CA LEU A 352 -2.50 -20.98 -8.60
C LEU A 352 -2.53 -21.47 -7.15
N GLN A 353 -2.57 -22.79 -6.92
CA GLN A 353 -2.48 -23.35 -5.57
C GLN A 353 -1.12 -23.06 -4.92
N THR A 354 -0.02 -23.09 -5.67
CA THR A 354 1.30 -22.77 -5.11
C THR A 354 1.41 -21.29 -4.73
N ALA A 355 0.88 -20.41 -5.59
CA ALA A 355 0.94 -18.96 -5.40
C ALA A 355 -0.01 -18.45 -4.31
N LEU A 356 -1.22 -19.01 -4.21
CA LEU A 356 -2.28 -18.51 -3.32
C LEU A 356 -2.64 -19.47 -2.19
N GLY A 357 -2.19 -20.72 -2.26
CA GLY A 357 -2.57 -21.78 -1.34
C GLY A 357 -1.94 -21.68 0.04
N LEU A 358 -2.58 -22.38 0.98
CA LEU A 358 -2.13 -22.50 2.36
C LEU A 358 -0.92 -23.41 2.46
N ARG A 359 0.16 -22.96 3.12
CA ARG A 359 1.24 -23.84 3.56
C ARG A 359 0.90 -24.36 4.95
N THR A 360 0.24 -25.51 5.00
CA THR A 360 -0.23 -26.13 6.25
C THR A 360 0.88 -26.36 7.28
N ASP A 361 2.10 -26.64 6.81
CA ASP A 361 3.28 -26.86 7.66
C ASP A 361 3.70 -25.60 8.44
N GLU A 362 3.39 -24.40 7.93
CA GLU A 362 3.71 -23.12 8.57
C GLU A 362 2.58 -22.62 9.50
N LEU A 363 1.36 -23.17 9.35
CA LEU A 363 0.18 -22.80 10.16
C LEU A 363 0.17 -23.42 11.57
N LEU A 364 0.96 -24.47 11.80
CA LEU A 364 0.96 -25.26 13.04
C LEU A 364 2.06 -24.85 14.03
N SER A 365 2.79 -23.76 13.77
CA SER A 365 4.00 -23.42 14.51
C SER A 365 3.79 -22.87 15.93
N ASP A 366 2.56 -22.58 16.36
CA ASP A 366 2.29 -22.05 17.72
C ASP A 366 1.68 -23.07 18.70
N THR A 367 1.32 -24.29 18.26
CA THR A 367 0.62 -25.25 19.14
C THR A 367 1.52 -26.27 19.84
N ASP A 368 2.77 -26.46 19.43
CA ASP A 368 3.63 -27.53 19.98
C ASP A 368 4.61 -27.07 21.08
N ASP A 369 4.77 -25.76 21.33
CA ASP A 369 5.73 -25.26 22.33
C ASP A 369 5.17 -25.18 23.77
N LEU A 370 3.91 -25.57 24.00
CA LEU A 370 3.27 -25.52 25.34
C LEU A 370 3.14 -26.88 26.06
N GLU A 371 3.46 -28.02 25.43
CA GLU A 371 3.40 -29.34 26.10
C GLU A 371 4.77 -29.88 26.58
N GLY A 372 5.86 -29.15 26.39
CA GLY A 372 7.22 -29.63 26.68
C GLY A 372 7.83 -29.31 28.05
N SER A 373 7.15 -28.58 28.96
CA SER A 373 7.77 -28.08 30.21
C SER A 373 7.11 -28.56 31.51
N LEU A 374 6.52 -29.77 31.53
CA LEU A 374 6.13 -30.44 32.77
C LEU A 374 6.51 -31.92 32.74
N THR A 375 7.79 -32.21 32.97
CA THR A 375 8.26 -33.42 33.67
C THR A 375 9.54 -33.14 34.43
#